data_AF-A0A5M9JJ69-F1
#
_entry.id   AF-A0A5M9JJ69-F1
#
_cell.length_a   1.000
_cell.length_b   1.000
_cell.length_c   1.000
_cell.angle_alpha   90.00
_cell.angle_beta   90.00
_cell.angle_gamma   90.00
#
_symmetry.space_group_name_H-M   'P 1'
#
loop_
_entity.id
_entity.type
_entity.pdbx_description
1 polymer ?
#
loop_
_entity_poly.entity_id
_entity_poly.type
_entity_poly.pdbx_seq_one_letter_code
_entity_poly.pdbx_strand_id
1 'polypeptide(L)'
;MSAAPVTDKQTEVAGIEKEMAGVNLEGANVQTPIGVKELSPLKPPFLNPIESSKPPPAPELTEEQQKKYEALLETVKSWTEIPAKDSKGGPITDSERLWLTRECLCRYLRATKWSATEAPKRLLGTLTWRREYGVSDLTGDNLSIENETGKQFILGYDNEGRPCHYLNPGRQNTEPSPQQVQHLVFMLERCIDLMIPGQFTLALLINFKSSKSRSNTAPGIGKLEKF
;
A
#
# COMPACT_ATOMS: atom_id res chain seq x y z
N MET A 1 36.98 47.56 -23.37
CA MET A 1 37.09 46.82 -24.65
C MET A 1 36.00 45.77 -24.69
N SER A 2 35.35 45.67 -25.85
CA SER A 2 34.04 45.06 -26.15
C SER A 2 33.80 43.64 -25.61
N ALA A 3 32.61 43.41 -25.04
CA ALA A 3 32.04 42.08 -24.85
C ALA A 3 31.33 41.64 -26.14
N ALA A 4 31.67 40.46 -26.65
CA ALA A 4 31.06 39.88 -27.85
C ALA A 4 29.61 39.42 -27.57
N PRO A 5 28.70 39.51 -28.56
CA PRO A 5 27.31 39.09 -28.40
C PRO A 5 27.17 37.57 -28.51
N VAL A 6 26.29 36.99 -27.70
CA VAL A 6 25.83 35.60 -27.82
C VAL A 6 24.72 35.56 -28.87
N THR A 7 25.03 35.08 -30.07
CA THR A 7 24.05 34.77 -31.11
C THR A 7 23.53 33.34 -30.98
N ASP A 8 22.26 33.26 -30.59
CA ASP A 8 21.18 32.47 -31.18
C ASP A 8 21.34 30.96 -31.40
N LYS A 9 20.66 30.17 -30.54
CA LYS A 9 20.39 28.73 -30.69
C LYS A 9 19.05 28.44 -31.39
N GLN A 10 18.33 29.45 -31.90
CA GLN A 10 17.05 29.21 -32.59
C GLN A 10 17.21 28.61 -34.00
N THR A 11 18.36 28.73 -34.64
CA THR A 11 18.58 28.26 -36.01
C THR A 11 18.69 26.73 -36.13
N GLU A 12 19.06 26.03 -35.04
CA GLU A 12 19.23 24.57 -35.03
C GLU A 12 17.90 23.82 -34.87
N VAL A 13 16.89 24.46 -34.27
CA VAL A 13 15.57 23.84 -34.00
C VAL A 13 14.70 23.82 -35.27
N ALA A 14 14.82 24.83 -36.14
CA ALA A 14 14.06 24.94 -37.38
C ALA A 14 14.48 23.93 -38.47
N GLY A 15 15.71 23.40 -38.41
CA GLY A 15 16.19 22.38 -39.34
C GLY A 15 15.57 21.01 -39.10
N ILE A 16 15.36 20.66 -37.83
CA ILE A 16 14.85 19.34 -37.40
C ILE A 16 13.34 19.22 -37.69
N GLU A 17 12.59 20.31 -37.56
CA GLU A 17 11.15 20.34 -37.91
C GLU A 17 10.92 20.14 -39.42
N LYS A 18 11.87 20.55 -40.27
CA LYS A 18 11.77 20.38 -41.72
C LYS A 18 12.13 18.96 -42.18
N GLU A 19 12.96 18.24 -41.42
CA GLU A 19 13.33 16.84 -41.69
C GLU A 19 12.21 15.85 -41.30
N MET A 20 11.40 16.18 -40.27
CA MET A 20 10.27 15.35 -39.87
C MET A 20 8.99 15.53 -40.71
N ALA A 21 8.90 16.60 -41.51
CA ALA A 21 7.74 16.87 -42.37
C ALA A 21 7.71 16.04 -43.67
N GLY A 22 8.78 15.31 -43.99
CA GLY A 22 8.92 14.54 -45.23
C GLY A 22 8.81 13.01 -45.08
N VAL A 23 8.56 12.50 -43.87
CA VAL A 23 8.52 11.04 -43.66
C VAL A 23 7.16 10.50 -44.10
N ASN A 24 7.10 9.99 -45.33
CA ASN A 24 5.94 9.25 -45.81
C ASN A 24 5.88 7.87 -45.09
N LEU A 25 4.83 7.69 -44.27
CA LEU A 25 4.57 6.48 -43.49
C LEU A 25 3.69 5.44 -44.21
N GLU A 26 3.42 5.60 -45.51
CA GLU A 26 2.51 4.72 -46.28
C GLU A 26 3.00 3.27 -46.49
N GLY A 27 4.07 2.83 -45.84
CA GLY A 27 4.57 1.45 -45.91
C GLY A 27 4.62 0.69 -44.58
N ALA A 28 4.30 1.32 -43.45
CA ALA A 28 4.29 0.62 -42.17
C ALA A 28 3.02 -0.23 -42.08
N ASN A 29 3.18 -1.56 -42.09
CA ASN A 29 2.12 -2.53 -41.85
C ASN A 29 1.35 -2.14 -40.58
N VAL A 30 0.21 -1.47 -40.77
CA VAL A 30 -0.72 -1.09 -39.71
C VAL A 30 -1.27 -2.41 -39.18
N GLN A 31 -0.66 -2.92 -38.11
CA GLN A 31 -1.38 -3.82 -37.23
C GLN A 31 -2.63 -3.08 -36.81
N THR A 32 -3.76 -3.57 -37.31
CA THR A 32 -5.11 -3.13 -36.95
C THR A 32 -5.16 -2.81 -35.46
N PRO A 33 -5.76 -1.67 -35.05
CA PRO A 33 -5.96 -1.37 -33.64
C PRO A 33 -6.59 -2.60 -33.00
N ILE A 34 -5.93 -3.18 -31.99
CA ILE A 34 -6.54 -4.22 -31.15
C ILE A 34 -7.87 -3.65 -30.74
N GLY A 35 -8.96 -4.25 -31.24
CA GLY A 35 -10.29 -3.68 -31.18
C GLY A 35 -10.56 -3.17 -29.77
N VAL A 36 -11.04 -1.94 -29.67
CA VAL A 36 -11.59 -1.41 -28.42
C VAL A 36 -12.82 -2.26 -28.15
N LYS A 37 -12.62 -3.43 -27.56
CA LYS A 37 -13.67 -4.24 -26.98
C LYS A 37 -14.32 -3.30 -25.99
N GLU A 38 -15.59 -2.95 -26.20
CA GLU A 38 -16.33 -2.16 -25.22
C GLU A 38 -16.11 -2.80 -23.86
N LEU A 39 -15.33 -2.12 -23.02
CA LEU A 39 -15.01 -2.62 -21.71
C LEU A 39 -16.28 -2.43 -20.90
N SER A 40 -17.03 -3.51 -20.73
CA SER A 40 -18.12 -3.55 -19.77
C SER A 40 -17.58 -3.08 -18.41
N PRO A 41 -18.31 -2.26 -17.65
CA PRO A 41 -17.89 -1.86 -16.32
C PRO A 41 -17.47 -3.10 -15.51
N LEU A 42 -16.23 -3.08 -15.03
CA LEU A 42 -15.75 -4.12 -14.13
C LEU A 42 -16.66 -4.14 -12.90
N LYS A 43 -17.01 -5.34 -12.41
CA LYS A 43 -17.81 -5.55 -11.20
C LYS A 43 -16.89 -5.90 -10.03
N PRO A 44 -16.28 -4.91 -9.35
CA PRO A 44 -15.50 -5.16 -8.14
C PRO A 44 -16.42 -5.65 -6.99
N PRO A 45 -15.85 -6.28 -5.95
CA PRO A 45 -14.43 -6.55 -5.77
C PRO A 45 -13.94 -7.80 -6.52
N PHE A 46 -12.71 -7.73 -7.04
CA PHE A 46 -12.00 -8.93 -7.48
C PHE A 46 -11.44 -9.61 -6.23
N LEU A 47 -12.02 -10.75 -5.85
CA LEU A 47 -11.66 -11.45 -4.61
C LEU A 47 -10.39 -12.30 -4.76
N ASN A 48 -9.97 -12.60 -5.99
CA ASN A 48 -8.81 -13.42 -6.27
C ASN A 48 -8.03 -12.84 -7.46
N PRO A 49 -6.69 -12.98 -7.48
CA PRO A 49 -5.89 -12.67 -8.65
C PRO A 49 -6.20 -13.62 -9.81
N ILE A 50 -5.81 -13.22 -11.01
CA ILE A 50 -5.80 -14.11 -12.17
C ILE A 50 -4.79 -15.25 -11.98
N GLU A 51 -4.99 -16.38 -12.65
CA GLU A 51 -4.15 -17.57 -12.46
C GLU A 51 -2.65 -17.33 -12.67
N SER A 52 -2.27 -16.40 -13.55
CA SER A 52 -0.88 -16.05 -13.82
C SER A 52 -0.26 -15.15 -12.75
N SER A 53 -1.06 -14.50 -11.92
CA SER A 53 -0.63 -13.59 -10.85
C SER A 53 -0.46 -14.39 -9.56
N LYS A 54 0.78 -14.76 -9.26
CA LYS A 54 1.12 -15.59 -8.11
C LYS A 54 2.24 -14.95 -7.28
N PRO A 55 2.21 -15.09 -5.94
CA PRO A 55 3.29 -14.61 -5.10
C PRO A 55 4.58 -15.34 -5.45
N PRO A 56 5.74 -14.66 -5.40
CA PRO A 56 7.01 -15.36 -5.50
C PRO A 56 7.12 -16.39 -4.37
N PRO A 57 7.77 -17.55 -4.60
CA PRO A 57 8.02 -18.52 -3.55
C PRO A 57 8.71 -17.87 -2.34
N ALA A 58 8.22 -18.17 -1.14
CA ALA A 58 8.85 -17.66 0.06
C ALA A 58 10.27 -18.24 0.18
N PRO A 59 11.29 -17.41 0.47
CA PRO A 59 12.64 -17.92 0.68
C PRO A 59 12.65 -18.87 1.88
N GLU A 60 13.33 -20.01 1.71
CA GLU A 60 13.52 -20.96 2.80
C GLU A 60 14.31 -20.32 3.93
N LEU A 61 13.91 -20.63 5.16
CA LEU A 61 14.61 -20.13 6.33
C LEU A 61 15.92 -20.90 6.48
N THR A 62 17.02 -20.18 6.70
CA THR A 62 18.27 -20.82 7.14
C THR A 62 18.06 -21.47 8.51
N GLU A 63 18.93 -22.42 8.90
CA GLU A 63 18.83 -23.05 10.22
C GLU A 63 18.83 -22.03 11.38
N GLU A 64 19.63 -20.97 11.26
CA GLU A 64 19.66 -19.90 12.26
C GLU A 64 18.35 -19.12 12.30
N GLN A 65 17.78 -18.81 11.13
CA GLN A 65 16.49 -18.14 11.01
C GLN A 65 15.34 -19.00 11.56
N GLN A 66 15.39 -20.30 11.30
CA GLN A 66 14.42 -21.27 11.79
C GLN A 66 14.45 -21.34 13.32
N LYS A 67 15.64 -21.41 13.93
CA LYS A 67 15.80 -21.35 15.41
C LYS A 67 15.23 -20.06 16.00
N LYS A 68 15.46 -18.92 15.35
CA LYS A 68 14.90 -17.62 15.79
C LYS A 68 13.39 -17.55 15.64
N TYR A 69 12.85 -18.15 14.59
CA TYR A 69 11.41 -18.29 14.41
C TYR A 69 10.79 -19.15 15.51
N GLU A 70 11.36 -20.31 15.82
CA GLU A 70 10.90 -21.20 16.89
C GLU A 70 10.95 -20.51 18.26
N ALA A 71 12.04 -19.80 18.57
CA ALA A 71 12.16 -19.05 19.80
C ALA A 71 11.08 -17.96 19.93
N LEU A 72 10.78 -17.23 18.84
CA LEU A 72 9.70 -16.25 18.83
C LEU A 72 8.33 -16.92 18.95
N LEU A 73 8.11 -18.04 18.27
CA LEU A 73 6.86 -18.80 18.34
C LEU A 73 6.57 -19.27 19.76
N GLU A 74 7.55 -19.83 20.46
CA GLU A 74 7.41 -20.22 21.87
C GLU A 74 7.15 -19.02 22.79
N THR A 75 7.82 -17.90 22.53
CA THR A 75 7.55 -16.64 23.26
C THR A 75 6.09 -16.20 23.07
N VAL A 76 5.59 -16.23 21.84
CA VAL A 76 4.22 -15.80 21.52
C VAL A 76 3.17 -16.77 22.07
N LYS A 77 3.43 -18.08 22.05
CA LYS A 77 2.55 -19.09 22.67
C LYS A 77 2.44 -18.89 24.20
N SER A 78 3.48 -18.36 24.84
CA SER A 78 3.47 -18.09 26.28
C SER A 78 2.61 -16.88 26.65
N TRP A 79 2.20 -16.04 25.68
CA TRP A 79 1.36 -14.88 25.95
C TRP A 79 -0.06 -15.30 26.31
N THR A 80 -0.46 -15.00 27.54
CA THR A 80 -1.82 -15.16 28.03
C THR A 80 -2.60 -13.86 27.99
N GLU A 81 -1.92 -12.73 28.13
CA GLU A 81 -2.50 -11.39 28.18
C GLU A 81 -1.74 -10.42 27.26
N ILE A 82 -2.46 -9.46 26.71
CA ILE A 82 -1.90 -8.34 25.96
C ILE A 82 -2.08 -7.07 26.81
N PRO A 83 -1.00 -6.32 27.08
CA PRO A 83 -1.11 -5.07 27.80
C PRO A 83 -1.76 -4.01 26.90
N ALA A 84 -2.61 -3.17 27.48
CA ALA A 84 -3.12 -1.95 26.85
C ALA A 84 -3.65 -1.00 27.93
N LYS A 85 -3.69 0.29 27.62
CA LYS A 85 -4.22 1.34 28.50
C LYS A 85 -5.75 1.27 28.64
N ASP A 86 -6.28 2.01 29.62
CA ASP A 86 -7.71 2.33 29.78
C ASP A 86 -8.66 1.11 29.73
N SER A 87 -8.30 0.04 30.44
CA SER A 87 -9.07 -1.21 30.52
C SER A 87 -9.23 -1.99 29.21
N LYS A 88 -8.47 -1.63 28.16
CA LYS A 88 -8.43 -2.39 26.90
C LYS A 88 -7.43 -3.55 26.95
N GLY A 89 -6.64 -3.66 28.01
CA GLY A 89 -5.77 -4.81 28.26
C GLY A 89 -6.58 -6.06 28.63
N GLY A 90 -5.90 -7.20 28.70
CA GLY A 90 -6.51 -8.45 29.18
C GLY A 90 -6.15 -9.66 28.33
N PRO A 91 -6.88 -10.78 28.50
CA PRO A 91 -6.55 -12.06 27.86
C PRO A 91 -6.43 -11.95 26.35
N ILE A 92 -5.50 -12.68 25.76
CA ILE A 92 -5.38 -12.80 24.30
C ILE A 92 -6.64 -13.49 23.73
N THR A 93 -7.19 -12.89 22.68
CA THR A 93 -8.41 -13.35 22.01
C THR A 93 -8.11 -14.28 20.85
N ASP A 94 -9.09 -15.07 20.41
CA ASP A 94 -8.92 -15.98 19.27
C ASP A 94 -8.61 -15.23 17.97
N SER A 95 -9.21 -14.05 17.76
CA SER A 95 -8.90 -13.18 16.61
C SER A 95 -7.43 -12.74 16.60
N GLU A 96 -6.84 -12.46 17.77
CA GLU A 96 -5.42 -12.13 17.87
C GLU A 96 -4.52 -13.33 17.62
N ARG A 97 -4.92 -14.52 18.09
CA ARG A 97 -4.21 -15.77 17.74
C ARG A 97 -4.24 -16.03 16.24
N LEU A 98 -5.37 -15.77 15.57
CA LEU A 98 -5.50 -15.87 14.12
C LEU A 98 -4.63 -14.85 13.39
N TRP A 99 -4.46 -13.65 13.95
CA TRP A 99 -3.56 -12.63 13.39
C TRP A 99 -2.07 -13.00 13.54
N LEU A 100 -1.71 -13.76 14.58
CA LEU A 100 -0.35 -14.22 14.87
C LEU A 100 0.08 -15.43 14.03
N THR A 101 -0.05 -15.32 12.72
CA THR A 101 0.37 -16.37 11.78
C THR A 101 1.89 -16.51 11.69
N ARG A 102 2.36 -17.62 11.09
CA ARG A 102 3.78 -17.83 10.78
C ARG A 102 4.36 -16.66 9.97
N GLU A 103 3.63 -16.20 8.98
CA GLU A 103 4.01 -15.12 8.08
C GLU A 103 4.07 -13.78 8.82
N CYS A 104 3.16 -13.55 9.76
CA CYS A 104 3.19 -12.39 10.66
C CYS A 104 4.49 -12.41 11.48
N LEU A 105 4.79 -13.51 12.17
CA LEU A 105 6.02 -13.67 12.95
C LEU A 105 7.29 -13.43 12.11
N CYS A 106 7.37 -14.05 10.93
CA CYS A 106 8.48 -13.86 9.99
C CYS A 106 8.60 -12.41 9.51
N ARG A 107 7.49 -11.67 9.33
CA ARG A 107 7.50 -10.25 8.96
C ARG A 107 8.19 -9.41 10.02
N TYR A 108 7.86 -9.63 11.30
CA TYR A 108 8.50 -8.93 12.41
C TYR A 108 9.98 -9.30 12.56
N LEU A 109 10.33 -10.58 12.41
CA LEU A 109 11.73 -11.00 12.42
C LEU A 109 12.54 -10.32 11.32
N ARG A 110 12.05 -10.30 10.07
CA ARG A 110 12.76 -9.61 8.98
C ARG A 110 12.90 -8.10 9.24
N ALA A 111 11.84 -7.46 9.72
CA ALA A 111 11.84 -6.03 10.02
C ALA A 111 12.83 -5.63 11.14
N THR A 112 13.13 -6.55 12.05
CA THR A 112 14.08 -6.35 13.14
C THR A 112 15.46 -6.96 12.86
N LYS A 113 15.76 -7.27 11.59
CA LYS A 113 17.03 -7.92 11.18
C LYS A 113 17.29 -9.21 11.96
N TRP A 114 16.24 -10.00 12.17
CA TRP A 114 16.24 -11.26 12.91
C TRP A 114 16.69 -11.11 14.37
N SER A 115 16.29 -10.01 15.03
CA SER A 115 16.55 -9.80 16.45
C SER A 115 15.52 -10.51 17.32
N ALA A 116 16.00 -11.43 18.16
CA ALA A 116 15.19 -12.18 19.12
C ALA A 116 14.63 -11.31 20.26
N THR A 117 15.22 -10.14 20.52
CA THR A 117 14.76 -9.22 21.56
C THR A 117 13.80 -8.17 21.03
N GLU A 118 14.02 -7.68 19.81
CA GLU A 118 13.23 -6.60 19.23
C GLU A 118 11.97 -7.10 18.53
N ALA A 119 12.01 -8.29 17.90
CA ALA A 119 10.84 -8.87 17.26
C ALA A 119 9.64 -9.04 18.22
N PRO A 120 9.77 -9.71 19.39
CA PRO A 120 8.64 -9.89 20.30
C PRO A 120 8.13 -8.56 20.86
N LYS A 121 9.01 -7.61 21.18
CA LYS A 121 8.61 -6.27 21.65
C LYS A 121 7.77 -5.52 20.62
N ARG A 122 8.19 -5.50 19.36
CA ARG A 122 7.45 -4.82 18.28
C ARG A 122 6.13 -5.50 17.97
N LEU A 123 6.11 -6.83 18.03
CA LEU A 123 4.89 -7.61 17.81
C LEU A 123 3.87 -7.35 18.91
N LEU A 124 4.28 -7.44 20.17
CA LEU A 124 3.42 -7.15 21.32
C LEU A 124 2.94 -5.69 21.29
N GLY A 125 3.83 -4.74 21.03
CA GLY A 125 3.47 -3.33 20.90
C GLY A 125 2.46 -3.08 19.78
N THR A 126 2.49 -3.87 18.70
CA THR A 126 1.47 -3.76 17.65
C THR A 126 0.11 -4.29 18.12
N LEU A 127 0.06 -5.42 18.83
CA LEU A 127 -1.19 -5.93 19.42
C LEU A 127 -1.77 -4.94 20.43
N THR A 128 -0.92 -4.39 21.30
CA THR A 128 -1.30 -3.32 22.25
C THR A 128 -1.91 -2.14 21.50
N TRP A 129 -1.23 -1.63 20.48
CA TRP A 129 -1.74 -0.52 19.67
C TRP A 129 -3.07 -0.87 18.97
N ARG A 130 -3.20 -2.08 18.42
CA ARG A 130 -4.46 -2.51 17.77
C ARG A 130 -5.65 -2.45 18.72
N ARG A 131 -5.45 -2.84 19.98
CA ARG A 131 -6.47 -2.72 21.04
C ARG A 131 -6.74 -1.27 21.39
N GLU A 132 -5.69 -0.50 21.70
CA GLU A 132 -5.81 0.90 22.10
C GLU A 132 -6.49 1.75 21.02
N TYR A 133 -6.14 1.53 19.77
CA TYR A 133 -6.67 2.22 18.60
C TYR A 133 -8.10 1.79 18.25
N GLY A 134 -8.51 0.59 18.66
CA GLY A 134 -9.83 0.03 18.30
C GLY A 134 -9.91 -0.40 16.85
N VAL A 135 -8.87 -1.05 16.32
CA VAL A 135 -8.82 -1.48 14.90
C VAL A 135 -10.01 -2.39 14.55
N SER A 136 -10.42 -3.26 15.48
CA SER A 136 -11.57 -4.15 15.33
C SER A 136 -12.92 -3.42 15.28
N ASP A 137 -12.99 -2.17 15.76
CA ASP A 137 -14.21 -1.38 15.81
C ASP A 137 -14.39 -0.51 14.55
N LEU A 138 -13.41 -0.49 13.64
CA LEU A 138 -13.47 0.29 12.41
C LEU A 138 -14.41 -0.37 11.39
N THR A 139 -15.54 0.29 11.11
CA THR A 139 -16.53 -0.17 10.14
C THR A 139 -16.63 0.76 8.93
N GLY A 140 -17.05 0.18 7.80
CA GLY A 140 -17.26 0.93 6.56
C GLY A 140 -18.36 1.98 6.69
N ASP A 141 -19.40 1.71 7.47
CA ASP A 141 -20.51 2.65 7.68
C ASP A 141 -20.02 3.97 8.30
N ASN A 142 -19.17 3.87 9.33
CA ASN A 142 -18.61 5.02 10.04
C ASN A 142 -17.61 5.84 9.22
N LEU A 143 -16.94 5.19 8.25
CA LEU A 143 -15.85 5.79 7.48
C LEU A 143 -16.23 6.05 6.01
N SER A 144 -17.47 5.75 5.62
CA SER A 144 -17.97 5.87 4.25
C SER A 144 -17.79 7.27 3.66
N ILE A 145 -18.04 8.30 4.47
CA ILE A 145 -17.87 9.71 4.08
C ILE A 145 -16.43 10.04 3.67
N GLU A 146 -15.43 9.40 4.27
CA GLU A 146 -14.03 9.60 3.91
C GLU A 146 -13.73 9.09 2.49
N ASN A 147 -14.57 8.22 1.91
CA ASN A 147 -14.30 7.58 0.63
C ASN A 147 -15.29 7.89 -0.50
N GLU A 148 -16.27 8.78 -0.30
CA GLU A 148 -17.26 9.16 -1.32
C GLU A 148 -16.64 9.65 -2.63
N THR A 149 -15.46 10.27 -2.55
CA THR A 149 -14.71 10.74 -3.72
C THR A 149 -13.71 9.73 -4.23
N GLY A 150 -13.61 8.50 -3.71
CA GLY A 150 -12.64 7.50 -4.17
C GLY A 150 -11.19 7.94 -4.03
N LYS A 151 -10.87 8.62 -2.92
CA LYS A 151 -9.49 9.02 -2.60
C LYS A 151 -8.61 7.85 -2.20
N GLN A 152 -9.22 6.75 -1.74
CA GLN A 152 -8.59 5.45 -1.61
C GLN A 152 -9.51 4.38 -2.20
N PHE A 153 -8.96 3.39 -2.89
CA PHE A 153 -9.76 2.22 -3.27
C PHE A 153 -8.85 1.03 -3.52
N ILE A 154 -9.40 -0.17 -3.39
CA ILE A 154 -8.68 -1.42 -3.63
C ILE A 154 -9.26 -2.03 -4.89
N LEU A 155 -8.41 -2.31 -5.86
CA LEU A 155 -8.86 -2.86 -7.13
C LEU A 155 -7.81 -3.77 -7.75
N GLY A 156 -8.12 -5.06 -7.80
CA GLY A 156 -7.30 -6.05 -8.49
C GLY A 156 -5.98 -6.34 -7.79
N TYR A 157 -5.12 -7.02 -8.54
CA TYR A 157 -3.84 -7.53 -8.08
C TYR A 157 -2.77 -7.25 -9.13
N ASP A 158 -1.52 -7.10 -8.69
CA ASP A 158 -0.40 -6.94 -9.60
C ASP A 158 0.12 -8.30 -10.11
N ASN A 159 1.27 -8.31 -10.78
CA ASN A 159 1.85 -9.54 -11.34
C ASN A 159 2.26 -10.57 -10.26
N GLU A 160 2.47 -10.14 -9.02
CA GLU A 160 2.91 -10.98 -7.89
C GLU A 160 1.76 -11.32 -6.93
N GLY A 161 0.51 -11.09 -7.35
CA GLY A 161 -0.67 -11.36 -6.51
C GLY A 161 -0.81 -10.41 -5.32
N ARG A 162 -0.16 -9.23 -5.34
CA ARG A 162 -0.33 -8.21 -4.30
C ARG A 162 -1.63 -7.44 -4.52
N PRO A 163 -2.51 -7.32 -3.52
CA PRO A 163 -3.67 -6.42 -3.60
C PRO A 163 -3.21 -5.01 -3.94
N CYS A 164 -3.86 -4.39 -4.93
CA CYS A 164 -3.53 -3.05 -5.39
C CYS A 164 -4.34 -2.00 -4.63
N HIS A 165 -3.67 -1.23 -3.77
CA HIS A 165 -4.23 -0.10 -3.04
C HIS A 165 -3.94 1.20 -3.79
N TYR A 166 -4.98 1.86 -4.29
CA TYR A 166 -4.87 3.12 -5.00
C TYR A 166 -5.08 4.28 -4.05
N LEU A 167 -4.16 5.25 -4.09
CA LEU A 167 -4.26 6.51 -3.37
C LEU A 167 -4.35 7.66 -4.37
N ASN A 168 -5.39 8.47 -4.25
CA ASN A 168 -5.61 9.69 -5.02
C ASN A 168 -5.69 10.90 -4.07
N PRO A 169 -4.56 11.43 -3.57
CA PRO A 169 -4.58 12.56 -2.63
C PRO A 169 -5.32 13.78 -3.18
N GLY A 170 -5.31 14.00 -4.50
CA GLY A 170 -6.07 15.05 -5.18
C GLY A 170 -7.60 14.90 -5.14
N ARG A 171 -8.13 13.81 -4.59
CA ARG A 171 -9.58 13.60 -4.37
C ARG A 171 -9.97 13.80 -2.91
N GLN A 172 -9.13 14.43 -2.09
CA GLN A 172 -9.45 14.73 -0.68
C GLN A 172 -10.76 15.53 -0.57
N ASN A 173 -11.68 15.04 0.25
CA ASN A 173 -13.05 15.54 0.37
C ASN A 173 -13.44 15.98 1.79
N THR A 174 -12.66 15.62 2.81
CA THR A 174 -12.94 15.95 4.21
C THR A 174 -11.90 16.92 4.77
N GLU A 175 -12.25 17.60 5.87
CA GLU A 175 -11.31 18.41 6.65
C GLU A 175 -10.37 17.51 7.47
N PRO A 176 -9.15 17.98 7.80
CA PRO A 176 -8.19 17.20 8.57
C PRO A 176 -8.71 16.75 9.95
N SER A 177 -8.99 15.46 10.10
CA SER A 177 -9.56 14.84 11.31
C SER A 177 -8.90 13.48 11.60
N PRO A 178 -9.04 12.93 12.83
CA PRO A 178 -8.60 11.57 13.14
C PRO A 178 -9.24 10.50 12.25
N GLN A 179 -10.44 10.75 11.73
CA GLN A 179 -11.15 9.82 10.84
C GLN A 179 -10.37 9.57 9.53
N GLN A 180 -9.56 10.53 9.07
CA GLN A 180 -8.70 10.33 7.90
C GLN A 180 -7.67 9.23 8.12
N VAL A 181 -7.10 9.16 9.32
CA VAL A 181 -6.15 8.11 9.71
C VAL A 181 -6.88 6.78 9.92
N GLN A 182 -8.05 6.82 10.57
CA GLN A 182 -8.88 5.62 10.75
C GLN A 182 -9.31 5.01 9.40
N HIS A 183 -9.69 5.85 8.44
CA HIS A 183 -10.00 5.42 7.07
C HIS A 183 -8.79 4.79 6.38
N LEU A 184 -7.59 5.36 6.52
CA LEU A 184 -6.37 4.74 5.99
C LEU A 184 -6.09 3.37 6.63
N VAL A 185 -6.19 3.27 7.96
CA VAL A 185 -6.01 1.99 8.68
C VAL A 185 -7.06 0.98 8.23
N PHE A 186 -8.33 1.38 8.16
CA PHE A 186 -9.43 0.54 7.67
C PHE A 186 -9.14 0.00 6.27
N MET A 187 -8.74 0.86 5.33
CA MET A 187 -8.40 0.45 3.96
C MET A 187 -7.20 -0.50 3.91
N LEU A 188 -6.18 -0.29 4.76
CA LEU A 188 -5.05 -1.21 4.87
C LEU A 188 -5.46 -2.60 5.42
N GLU A 189 -6.36 -2.65 6.41
CA GLU A 189 -6.90 -3.93 6.90
C GLU A 189 -7.71 -4.64 5.81
N ARG A 190 -8.51 -3.91 5.00
CA ARG A 190 -9.20 -4.48 3.84
C ARG A 190 -8.23 -5.03 2.78
N CYS A 191 -7.06 -4.41 2.59
CA CYS A 191 -6.01 -4.97 1.74
C CYS A 191 -5.47 -6.29 2.30
N ILE A 192 -5.27 -6.37 3.62
CA ILE A 192 -4.79 -7.59 4.29
C ILE A 192 -5.82 -8.71 4.13
N ASP A 193 -7.11 -8.41 4.26
CA ASP A 193 -8.20 -9.38 4.06
C ASP A 193 -8.21 -9.99 2.64
N LEU A 194 -7.71 -9.24 1.64
CA LEU A 194 -7.62 -9.67 0.24
C LEU A 194 -6.31 -10.37 -0.11
N MET A 195 -5.35 -10.49 0.82
CA MET A 195 -4.09 -11.17 0.57
C MET A 195 -4.31 -12.68 0.41
N ILE A 196 -3.84 -13.22 -0.72
CA ILE A 196 -3.83 -14.66 -0.95
C ILE A 196 -2.73 -15.36 -0.14
N PRO A 197 -2.83 -16.69 0.07
CA PRO A 197 -1.77 -17.45 0.75
C PRO A 197 -0.39 -17.22 0.12
N GLY A 198 0.62 -16.97 0.96
CA GLY A 198 1.98 -16.67 0.52
C GLY A 198 2.23 -15.21 0.17
N GLN A 199 1.20 -14.35 0.12
CA GLN A 199 1.35 -12.91 -0.04
C GLN A 199 1.22 -12.18 1.30
N PHE A 200 2.07 -11.19 1.52
CA PHE A 200 2.13 -10.43 2.78
C PHE A 200 2.50 -8.96 2.55
N THR A 201 2.50 -8.54 1.28
CA THR A 201 2.74 -7.18 0.83
C THR A 201 1.60 -6.72 -0.07
N LEU A 202 1.45 -5.41 -0.19
CA LEU A 202 0.48 -4.78 -1.08
C LEU A 202 1.22 -3.95 -2.13
N ALA A 203 0.58 -3.69 -3.25
CA ALA A 203 1.06 -2.72 -4.24
C ALA A 203 0.38 -1.38 -3.99
N LEU A 204 1.16 -0.32 -3.78
CA LEU A 204 0.64 1.03 -3.57
C LEU A 204 0.72 1.83 -4.86
N LEU A 205 -0.41 2.26 -5.41
CA LEU A 205 -0.50 3.03 -6.64
C LEU A 205 -0.95 4.45 -6.30
N ILE A 206 -0.05 5.42 -6.40
CA ILE A 206 -0.33 6.79 -5.99
C ILE A 206 -0.47 7.70 -7.20
N ASN A 207 -1.62 8.34 -7.34
CA ASN A 207 -1.86 9.36 -8.33
C ASN A 207 -1.73 10.76 -7.70
N PHE A 208 -0.59 11.41 -7.94
CA PHE A 208 -0.30 12.75 -7.43
C PHE A 208 -0.94 13.89 -8.24
N LYS A 209 -1.84 13.60 -9.18
CA LYS A 209 -2.57 14.65 -9.91
C LYS A 209 -3.29 15.56 -8.90
N SER A 210 -2.93 16.83 -8.92
CA SER A 210 -3.49 17.83 -8.01
C SER A 210 -4.96 18.09 -8.33
N SER A 211 -5.72 18.41 -7.27
CA SER A 211 -7.06 18.95 -7.45
C SER A 211 -6.95 20.40 -7.91
N LYS A 212 -7.92 20.88 -8.69
CA LYS A 212 -7.98 22.31 -9.06
C LYS A 212 -8.28 23.23 -7.87
N SER A 213 -8.68 22.70 -6.70
CA SER A 213 -9.18 23.47 -5.55
C SER A 213 -8.34 23.38 -4.27
N ARG A 214 -7.30 22.52 -4.20
CA ARG A 214 -6.44 22.33 -3.02
C ARG A 214 -5.01 21.97 -3.42
N SER A 215 -4.05 22.75 -2.90
CA SER A 215 -2.61 22.58 -3.15
C SER A 215 -1.87 21.69 -2.15
N ASN A 216 -2.47 21.36 -0.99
CA ASN A 216 -1.82 20.53 0.04
C ASN A 216 -2.72 19.34 0.44
N THR A 217 -2.23 18.13 0.20
CA THR A 217 -2.97 16.87 0.37
C THR A 217 -2.37 15.96 1.45
N ALA A 218 -1.23 16.33 2.06
CA ALA A 218 -0.64 15.61 3.18
C ALA A 218 -1.11 16.23 4.52
N PRO A 219 -1.56 15.43 5.50
CA PRO A 219 -1.74 15.92 6.85
C PRO A 219 -0.39 16.43 7.40
N GLY A 220 -0.39 17.59 8.04
CA GLY A 220 0.83 18.19 8.60
C GLY A 220 1.48 17.27 9.63
N ILE A 221 2.81 17.12 9.54
CA ILE A 221 3.64 16.23 10.37
C ILE A 221 3.34 16.36 11.89
N GLY A 222 3.01 17.56 12.37
CA GLY A 222 2.74 17.82 13.79
C GLY A 222 1.44 17.23 14.37
N LYS A 223 0.59 16.57 13.57
CA LYS A 223 -0.58 15.83 14.09
C LYS A 223 -0.30 14.35 14.39
N LEU A 224 0.83 13.81 13.93
CA LEU A 224 1.20 12.40 14.17
C LEU A 224 1.83 12.18 15.55
N GLU A 225 2.35 13.22 16.19
CA GLU A 225 3.02 13.12 17.51
C GLU A 225 2.06 12.98 18.70
N LYS A 226 0.74 13.00 18.46
CA LYS A 226 -0.30 12.88 19.51
C LYS A 226 -1.09 11.57 19.48
N PHE A 227 -0.62 10.57 18.75
CA PHE A 227 -1.19 9.22 18.72
C PHE A 227 -0.21 8.20 19.28
#